data_AF-L9XJT6-F1
#
_entry.id   AF-L9XJT6-F1
#
_cell.length_a   1.000
_cell.length_b   1.000
_cell.length_c   1.000
_cell.angle_alpha   90.00
_cell.angle_beta   90.00
_cell.angle_gamma   90.00
#
_symmetry.space_group_name_H-M   'P 1'
#
loop_
_entity.id
_entity.type
_entity.pdbx_description
1 polymer ?
#
loop_
_entity_poly.entity_id
_entity_poly.type
_entity_poly.pdbx_seq_one_letter_code
_entity_poly.pdbx_strand_id
1 'polypeptide(L)' 'MDDALVIGGTRFIGRHLVEELLANGYDVTILNLSLIHI' A
#
# COMPACT_ATOMS: atom_id res chain seq x y z
N MET A 1 12.09 -12.82 -0.01
CA MET A 1 10.90 -12.04 -0.35
C MET A 1 10.89 -10.90 0.64
N ASP A 2 10.80 -9.67 0.15
CA ASP A 2 10.88 -8.47 0.99
C ASP A 2 9.46 -7.99 1.30
N ASP A 3 9.24 -7.51 2.51
CA ASP A 3 7.93 -7.05 2.99
C ASP A 3 7.78 -5.54 2.83
N ALA A 4 6.59 -5.07 2.47
CA ALA A 4 6.26 -3.65 2.36
C ALA A 4 4.95 -3.31 3.08
N LEU A 5 5.01 -2.36 4.02
CA LEU A 5 3.82 -1.76 4.64
C LEU A 5 3.45 -0.46 3.92
N VAL A 6 2.25 -0.41 3.34
CA VAL A 6 1.74 0.77 2.64
C VAL A 6 0.58 1.40 3.41
N ILE A 7 0.77 2.63 3.89
CA ILE A 7 -0.27 3.43 4.53
C ILE A 7 -1.05 4.20 3.45
N GLY A 8 -2.38 4.05 3.45
CA GLY A 8 -3.23 4.72 2.45
C GLY A 8 -3.17 4.08 1.06
N GLY A 9 -2.75 2.81 0.97
CA GLY A 9 -2.59 2.04 -0.27
C GLY A 9 -3.85 1.85 -1.13
N THR A 10 -5.02 2.29 -0.67
CA THR A 10 -6.30 2.12 -1.38
C THR A 10 -6.74 3.34 -2.21
N ARG A 11 -6.13 4.51 -1.99
CA ARG A 11 -6.42 5.74 -2.75
C ARG A 11 -5.52 5.86 -3.99
N PHE A 12 -5.69 6.91 -4.79
CA PHE A 12 -5.05 7.05 -6.11
C PHE A 12 -3.55 6.75 -6.12
N ILE A 13 -2.75 7.52 -5.37
CA ILE A 13 -1.29 7.34 -5.31
C ILE A 13 -0.92 5.99 -4.70
N GLY A 14 -1.61 5.62 -3.61
CA GLY A 14 -1.34 4.38 -2.89
C GLY A 14 -1.54 3.14 -3.73
N ARG A 15 -2.59 3.10 -4.57
CA ARG A 15 -2.87 1.97 -5.46
C ARG A 15 -1.75 1.76 -6.47
N HIS A 16 -1.27 2.82 -7.12
CA HIS A 16 -0.20 2.70 -8.10
C HIS A 16 1.12 2.26 -7.46
N LEU A 17 1.41 2.73 -6.24
CA LEU A 17 2.58 2.23 -5.49
C LEU A 17 2.46 0.74 -5.18
N VAL A 18 1.28 0.27 -4.75
CA VAL A 18 1.04 -1.16 -4.48
C VAL A 18 1.21 -2.00 -5.73
N GLU A 19 0.70 -1.54 -6.88
CA GLU A 19 0.84 -2.23 -8.18
C GLU A 19 2.33 -2.44 -8.55
N GLU A 20 3.16 -1.40 -8.40
CA GLU A 20 4.60 -1.49 -8.66
C GLU A 20 5.33 -2.40 -7.66
N LEU A 21 4.99 -2.34 -6.37
CA LEU A 21 5.60 -3.20 -5.35
C LEU A 21 5.30 -4.68 -5.62
N LEU A 22 4.05 -5.01 -5.96
CA LEU A 22 3.70 -6.38 -6.33
C LEU A 22 4.43 -6.84 -7.60
N ALA A 23 4.57 -5.97 -8.60
CA ALA A 23 5.33 -6.26 -9.82
C ALA A 23 6.82 -6.55 -9.55
N ASN A 24 7.38 -5.99 -8.48
CA ASN A 24 8.77 -6.21 -8.04
C ASN A 24 8.92 -7.35 -7.01
N GLY A 25 7.85 -8.10 -6.72
CA GLY A 25 7.91 -9.31 -5.89
C GLY A 25 7.87 -9.07 -4.37
N TYR A 26 7.41 -7.89 -3.94
CA TYR A 26 7.19 -7.60 -2.52
C TYR A 26 5.91 -8.28 -2.00
N ASP A 27 5.94 -8.69 -0.73
CA ASP A 27 4.73 -9.01 0.03
C ASP A 27 4.17 -7.73 0.65
N VAL A 28 2.98 -7.30 0.19
CA VAL A 28 2.44 -5.97 0.50
C VAL A 28 1.31 -6.07 1.52
N THR A 29 1.51 -5.44 2.67
CA THR A 29 0.47 -5.20 3.66
C THR A 29 -0.04 -3.76 3.56
N ILE A 30 -1.36 -3.58 3.47
CA ILE A 30 -1.97 -2.24 3.40
C ILE A 30 -2.59 -1.88 4.76
N LEU A 31 -2.19 -0.72 5.30
CA LEU A 31 -2.86 -0.08 6.43
C LEU A 31 -3.76 1.05 5.95
N ASN A 32 -5.07 0.90 6.15
CA ASN A 32 -6.06 1.90 5.77
C ASN A 32 -6.42 2.79 6.98
N LEU A 33 -6.13 4.10 6.87
CA LEU A 33 -6.44 5.10 7.90
C LEU A 33 -7.71 5.92 7.58
N SER A 34 -8.57 5.45 6.66
CA SER A 34 -9.77 6.20 6.24
C SER A 34 -10.79 6.46 7.36
N LEU A 35 -10.62 5.82 8.52
CA LEU A 35 -11.43 6.03 9.71
C LEU A 35 -10.90 7.16 10.62
N ILE A 36 -9.71 7.70 10.33
CA ILE A 36 -9.13 8.81 11.09
C ILE A 36 -9.60 10.11 10.42
N HIS A 37 -10.67 10.68 10.97
CA HIS A 37 -11.08 12.05 10.69
C HIS A 37 -10.20 13.00 11.51
N ILE A 38 -9.14 13.53 10.88
CA ILE A 38 -8.39 14.70 11.35
C ILE A 38 -8.98 15.97 10.72
#